data_AF-A0A971S7H5-F1
#
_entry.id   AF-A0A971S7H5-F1
#
_cell.length_a   1.000
_cell.length_b   1.000
_cell.length_c   1.000
_cell.angle_alpha   90.00
_cell.angle_beta   90.00
_cell.angle_gamma   90.00
#
_symmetry.space_group_name_H-M   'P 1'
#
loop_
_entity.id
_entity.type
_entity.pdbx_description
1 polymer ?
#
loop_
_entity_poly.entity_id
_entity_poly.type
_entity_poly.pdbx_seq_one_letter_code
_entity_poly.pdbx_strand_id
1 'polypeptide(L)'
;MRQIIAVIIGFSFIPILTKRKVPIAYSILASAFIMILISGLGLNSIGNIFKATVLDPKKIGQYLTVVEIGVLGVLLKKYDFIQIIIEKLNQVVANKKLQLMFIPALI
;
A
#
# COMPACT_ATOMS: atom_id res chain seq x y z
N MET A 1 -25.17 2.59 15.59
CA MET A 1 -24.27 2.13 16.68
C MET A 1 -23.50 0.85 16.32
N ARG A 2 -24.15 -0.27 15.98
CA ARG A 2 -23.46 -1.55 15.68
C ARG A 2 -22.38 -1.45 14.59
N GLN A 3 -22.65 -0.71 13.50
CA GLN A 3 -21.67 -0.50 12.42
C GLN A 3 -20.43 0.29 12.88
N ILE A 4 -20.61 1.31 13.72
CA ILE A 4 -19.49 2.11 14.25
C ILE A 4 -18.60 1.25 15.16
N ILE A 5 -19.22 0.43 16.01
CA ILE A 5 -18.51 -0.54 16.86
C ILE A 5 -17.74 -1.55 16.01
N ALA A 6 -18.35 -2.05 14.94
CA ALA A 6 -17.70 -2.98 14.01
C ALA A 6 -16.47 -2.35 13.33
N VAL A 7 -16.55 -1.07 12.94
CA VAL A 7 -15.42 -0.32 12.36
C VAL A 7 -14.30 -0.15 13.37
N ILE A 8 -14.61 0.27 14.61
CA ILE A 8 -13.59 0.45 15.67
C ILE A 8 -12.87 -0.87 15.97
N ILE A 9 -13.62 -1.97 16.08
CA ILE A 9 -13.05 -3.30 16.33
C ILE A 9 -12.22 -3.74 15.13
N GLY A 10 -12.74 -3.63 13.91
CA GLY A 10 -12.04 -4.01 12.68
C GLY A 10 -10.72 -3.27 12.51
N PHE A 11 -10.70 -1.94 12.61
CA PHE A 11 -9.48 -1.15 12.47
C PHE A 11 -8.46 -1.43 13.58
N SER A 12 -8.92 -1.80 14.78
CA SER A 12 -8.03 -2.18 15.88
C SER A 12 -7.27 -3.49 15.61
N PHE A 13 -7.80 -4.38 14.74
CA PHE A 13 -7.09 -5.60 14.34
C PHE A 13 -5.85 -5.32 13.47
N ILE A 14 -5.84 -4.23 12.69
CA ILE A 14 -4.70 -3.88 11.82
C ILE A 14 -3.40 -3.69 12.63
N PRO A 15 -3.32 -2.82 13.65
CA PRO A 15 -2.10 -2.67 14.45
C PRO A 15 -1.78 -3.93 15.27
N ILE A 16 -2.79 -4.70 15.72
CA ILE A 16 -2.58 -5.93 16.48
C ILE A 16 -1.91 -7.01 15.61
N LEU A 17 -2.42 -7.24 14.41
CA LEU A 17 -1.88 -8.22 13.44
C LEU A 17 -0.53 -7.75 12.89
N THR A 18 -0.37 -6.46 12.62
CA THR A 18 0.89 -5.89 12.12
C THR A 18 2.00 -6.01 13.17
N LYS A 19 1.71 -5.82 14.46
CA LYS A 19 2.68 -6.08 15.56
C LYS A 19 3.16 -7.54 15.59
N ARG A 20 2.37 -8.48 15.08
CA ARG A 20 2.73 -9.91 14.96
C ARG A 20 3.48 -10.25 13.66
N LYS A 21 4.01 -9.25 12.94
CA LYS A 21 4.72 -9.40 11.66
C LYS A 21 3.87 -9.98 10.53
N VAL A 22 2.53 -9.92 10.64
CA VAL A 22 1.64 -10.28 9.53
C VAL A 22 1.76 -9.18 8.47
N PRO A 23 1.96 -9.53 7.18
CA PRO A 23 2.01 -8.52 6.12
C PRO A 23 0.73 -7.67 6.11
N ILE A 24 0.90 -6.37 5.88
CA ILE A 24 -0.17 -5.35 5.98
C ILE A 24 -1.38 -5.74 5.11
N ALA A 25 -1.15 -6.32 3.93
CA ALA A 25 -2.20 -6.80 3.04
C ALA A 25 -3.14 -7.82 3.72
N TYR A 26 -2.58 -8.81 4.43
CA TYR A 26 -3.38 -9.81 5.15
C TYR A 26 -4.05 -9.22 6.39
N SER A 27 -3.40 -8.28 7.07
CA SER A 27 -3.99 -7.57 8.21
C SER A 27 -5.22 -6.77 7.80
N ILE A 28 -5.18 -6.09 6.65
CA ILE A 28 -6.33 -5.35 6.10
C ILE A 28 -7.46 -6.31 5.70
N LEU A 29 -7.16 -7.40 5.00
CA LEU A 29 -8.17 -8.41 4.64
C LEU A 29 -8.86 -9.01 5.87
N ALA A 30 -8.10 -9.40 6.89
CA ALA A 30 -8.64 -9.93 8.14
C ALA A 30 -9.51 -8.90 8.86
N SER A 31 -9.09 -7.63 8.90
CA SER A 31 -9.88 -6.55 9.51
C SER A 31 -11.22 -6.33 8.79
N ALA A 32 -11.22 -6.37 7.46
CA ALA A 32 -12.43 -6.24 6.66
C ALA A 32 -13.38 -7.42 6.89
N PHE A 33 -12.84 -8.65 6.99
CA PHE A 33 -13.62 -9.85 7.27
C PHE A 33 -14.31 -9.78 8.64
N ILE A 34 -13.57 -9.39 9.69
CA ILE A 34 -14.11 -9.19 11.04
C ILE A 34 -15.19 -8.10 11.06
N MET A 35 -14.95 -6.99 10.34
CA MET A 35 -15.89 -5.89 10.25
C MET A 35 -17.21 -6.31 9.58
N ILE A 36 -17.15 -7.15 8.54
CA ILE A 36 -18.33 -7.71 7.87
C ILE A 36 -19.12 -8.60 8.82
N LEU A 37 -18.45 -9.49 9.54
CA LEU A 37 -19.08 -10.41 10.51
C LEU A 37 -19.83 -9.66 11.62
N ILE A 38 -19.21 -8.63 12.20
CA ILE A 38 -19.79 -7.87 13.32
C ILE A 38 -20.90 -6.92 12.84
N SER A 39 -20.78 -6.36 11.64
CA SER A 39 -21.76 -5.40 11.12
C SER A 39 -23.12 -6.04 10.79
N GLY A 40 -23.13 -7.35 10.49
CA GLY A 40 -24.32 -8.05 10.01
C GLY A 40 -24.72 -7.60 8.61
N LEU A 41 -23.74 -7.24 7.78
CA LEU A 41 -23.94 -6.91 6.37
C LEU A 41 -24.32 -8.20 5.62
N GLY A 42 -25.49 -8.22 4.98
CA GLY A 42 -25.91 -9.37 4.18
C GLY A 42 -24.97 -9.63 3.00
N LEU A 43 -24.92 -10.88 2.52
CA LEU A 43 -24.07 -11.29 1.39
C LEU A 43 -24.27 -10.43 0.13
N ASN A 44 -25.50 -9.97 -0.12
CA ASN A 44 -25.83 -9.08 -1.23
C ASN A 44 -25.13 -7.71 -1.11
N SER A 45 -25.00 -7.18 0.10
CA SER A 45 -24.32 -5.91 0.34
C SER A 45 -22.80 -6.05 0.12
N ILE A 46 -22.21 -7.20 0.46
CA ILE A 46 -20.79 -7.48 0.22
C ILE A 46 -20.50 -7.49 -1.28
N GLY A 47 -21.34 -8.19 -2.06
CA GLY A 47 -21.19 -8.22 -3.52
C GLY A 47 -21.32 -6.85 -4.17
N ASN A 48 -22.25 -6.02 -3.69
CA ASN A 48 -22.41 -4.65 -4.19
C ASN A 48 -21.23 -3.75 -3.82
N ILE A 49 -20.70 -3.85 -2.59
CA ILE A 49 -19.51 -3.09 -2.16
C ILE A 49 -18.28 -3.53 -2.95
N PHE A 50 -18.11 -4.83 -3.18
CA PHE A 50 -16.99 -5.37 -3.96
C PHE A 50 -17.06 -4.87 -5.41
N LYS A 51 -18.23 -4.97 -6.05
CA LYS A 51 -18.44 -4.44 -7.41
C LYS A 51 -18.18 -2.94 -7.45
N ALA A 52 -18.73 -2.16 -6.52
CA ALA A 52 -18.53 -0.72 -6.45
C ALA A 52 -17.07 -0.32 -6.19
N THR A 53 -16.28 -1.15 -5.51
CA THR A 53 -14.87 -0.85 -5.21
C THR A 53 -13.93 -1.25 -6.35
N VAL A 54 -14.16 -2.42 -6.96
CA VAL A 54 -13.27 -2.99 -7.98
C VAL A 54 -13.57 -2.46 -9.37
N LEU A 55 -14.85 -2.24 -9.71
CA LEU A 55 -15.27 -1.75 -11.04
C LEU A 55 -15.34 -0.23 -11.13
N ASP A 56 -14.97 0.50 -10.07
CA ASP A 56 -14.88 1.96 -10.15
C ASP A 56 -13.71 2.34 -11.09
N PRO A 57 -13.97 2.97 -12.25
CA PRO A 57 -12.94 3.34 -13.21
C PRO A 57 -11.87 4.25 -12.60
N LYS A 58 -12.20 5.06 -11.58
CA LYS A 58 -11.20 5.88 -10.88
C LYS A 58 -10.24 5.03 -10.06
N LYS A 59 -10.72 3.93 -9.47
CA LYS A 59 -9.91 2.98 -8.70
C LYS A 59 -9.05 2.11 -9.60
N ILE A 60 -9.57 1.71 -10.76
CA ILE A 60 -8.82 0.97 -11.78
C ILE A 60 -7.58 1.77 -12.22
N GLY A 61 -7.73 3.06 -12.49
CA GLY A 61 -6.59 3.93 -12.81
C GLY A 61 -5.53 3.93 -11.70
N GLN A 62 -5.94 4.04 -10.44
CA GLN A 62 -5.02 3.97 -9.30
C GLN A 62 -4.29 2.63 -9.21
N TYR A 63 -4.99 1.51 -9.41
CA TYR A 63 -4.36 0.19 -9.40
C TYR A 63 -3.35 0.05 -10.53
N LEU A 64 -3.68 0.54 -11.73
CA LEU A 64 -2.77 0.51 -12.87
C LEU A 64 -1.52 1.35 -12.60
N THR A 65 -1.67 2.56 -12.06
CA THR A 65 -0.53 3.41 -11.68
C THR A 65 0.38 2.73 -10.65
N VAL A 66 -0.18 2.06 -9.63
CA VAL A 66 0.63 1.32 -8.64
C VAL A 66 1.39 0.17 -9.30
N VAL A 67 0.75 -0.55 -10.22
CA VAL A 67 1.40 -1.63 -10.98
C VAL A 67 2.51 -1.07 -11.88
N GLU A 68 2.25 0.02 -12.60
CA GLU A 68 3.24 0.68 -13.46
C GLU A 68 4.45 1.15 -12.66
N ILE A 69 4.25 1.82 -11.52
CA ILE A 69 5.34 2.22 -10.62
C ILE A 69 6.10 0.99 -10.13
N GLY A 70 5.41 -0.10 -9.79
CA GLY A 70 6.05 -1.36 -9.42
C GLY A 70 6.92 -1.94 -10.53
N VAL A 71 6.42 -1.97 -11.76
CA VAL A 71 7.16 -2.45 -12.94
C VAL A 71 8.37 -1.55 -13.21
N LEU A 72 8.18 -0.23 -13.22
CA LEU A 72 9.27 0.73 -13.40
C LEU A 72 10.32 0.58 -12.29
N GLY A 73 9.92 0.45 -11.03
CA GLY A 73 10.84 0.21 -9.92
C GLY A 73 11.68 -1.06 -10.10
N VAL A 74 11.07 -2.14 -10.56
CA VAL A 74 11.79 -3.40 -10.88
C VAL A 74 12.75 -3.20 -12.04
N LEU A 75 12.35 -2.51 -13.11
CA LEU A 75 13.22 -2.23 -14.25
C LEU A 75 14.39 -1.33 -13.88
N LEU A 76 14.16 -0.26 -13.12
CA LEU A 76 15.20 0.63 -12.61
C LEU A 76 16.24 -0.13 -11.78
N LYS A 77 15.79 -1.09 -10.97
CA LYS A 77 16.69 -1.97 -10.21
C LYS A 77 17.42 -2.97 -11.11
N LYS A 78 16.75 -3.55 -12.11
CA LYS A 78 17.33 -4.57 -13.00
C LYS A 78 18.44 -4.02 -13.89
N TYR A 79 18.30 -2.77 -14.34
CA TYR A 79 19.27 -2.11 -15.22
C TYR A 79 20.28 -1.25 -14.45
N ASP A 80 20.34 -1.37 -13.12
CA ASP A 80 21.21 -0.60 -12.24
C ASP A 80 21.13 0.93 -12.44
N PHE A 81 19.98 1.43 -12.91
CA PHE A 81 19.74 2.86 -13.09
C PHE A 81 19.87 3.62 -11.77
N ILE A 82 19.48 2.98 -10.66
CA ILE A 82 19.61 3.56 -9.31
C ILE A 82 21.09 3.83 -9.00
N GLN A 83 21.99 2.89 -9.29
CA GLN A 83 23.43 3.05 -9.06
C GLN A 83 24.02 4.13 -9.96
N ILE A 84 23.63 4.17 -11.24
CA ILE A 84 24.07 5.22 -12.17
C ILE A 84 23.66 6.61 -11.66
N ILE A 85 22.43 6.76 -11.17
CA ILE A 85 21.95 8.04 -10.62
C ILE A 85 22.75 8.41 -9.36
N ILE A 86 23.01 7.46 -8.46
CA ILE A 86 23.83 7.69 -7.25
C ILE A 86 25.25 8.12 -7.64
N GLU A 87 25.86 7.47 -8.62
CA GLU A 87 27.22 7.76 -9.05
C GLU A 87 27.33 9.15 -9.71
N LYS A 88 26.34 9.52 -10.53
CA LYS A 88 26.25 10.88 -11.09
C LYS A 88 25.99 11.93 -10.03
N LEU A 89 25.13 11.63 -9.04
CA LEU A 89 24.87 12.53 -7.91
C LEU A 89 26.13 12.72 -7.05
N ASN A 90 26.96 11.67 -6.90
CA ASN A 90 28.24 11.75 -6.21
C ASN A 90 29.27 12.64 -6.95
N GLN A 91 29.22 12.68 -8.28
CA GLN A 91 30.08 13.54 -9.10
C GLN A 91 29.66 15.02 -9.04
N VAL A 92 28.35 15.30 -8.90
CA VAL A 92 27.81 16.67 -8.91
C VAL A 92 27.80 17.29 -7.51
N VAL A 93 27.48 16.51 -6.48
CA VAL A 93 27.34 17.00 -5.10
C VAL A 93 28.56 16.58 -4.31
N ALA A 94 29.50 17.49 -4.05
CA ALA A 94 30.73 17.18 -3.28
C ALA A 94 30.47 16.82 -1.80
N ASN A 95 29.33 17.24 -1.23
CA ASN A 95 29.03 17.08 0.19
C ASN A 95 28.29 15.76 0.47
N LYS A 96 29.00 14.80 1.10
CA LYS A 96 28.48 13.49 1.50
C LYS A 96 27.20 13.55 2.35
N LYS A 97 27.01 14.63 3.13
CA LYS A 97 25.82 14.79 3.97
C LYS A 97 24.56 15.09 3.15
N LEU A 98 24.69 15.86 2.08
CA LEU A 98 23.61 16.11 1.12
C LEU A 98 23.31 14.85 0.31
N GLN A 99 24.34 14.11 -0.14
CA GLN A 99 24.17 12.85 -0.86
C GLN A 99 23.31 11.84 -0.07
N LEU A 100 23.62 11.62 1.21
CA LEU A 100 22.87 10.71 2.10
C LEU A 100 21.40 11.13 2.32
N MET A 101 21.08 12.42 2.20
CA MET A 101 19.71 12.93 2.32
C MET A 101 18.88 12.77 1.05
N PHE A 102 19.52 12.64 -0.13
CA PHE A 102 18.83 12.41 -1.40
C PHE A 102 18.53 10.94 -1.68
N ILE A 103 19.28 10.01 -1.10
CA ILE A 103 19.08 8.56 -1.32
C ILE A 103 17.64 8.10 -1.02
N PRO A 104 16.98 8.52 0.09
CA PRO A 104 15.60 8.13 0.36
C PRO A 104 14.57 8.71 -0.62
N ALA A 105 14.92 9.77 -1.37
CA ALA A 105 14.06 10.34 -2.41
C ALA A 105 14.27 9.68 -3.79
N LEU A 106 15.34 8.88 -3.92
CA LEU A 106 15.67 8.10 -5.12
C LEU A 106 15.14 6.65 -5.07
N ILE A 107 14.69 6.20 -3.90
CA ILE A 107 14.13 4.85 -3.63
C ILE A 107 12.63 4.99 -3.38
#